data_AF-A0A6B0CK09-F1
#
_entry.id   AF-A0A6B0CK09-F1
#
_cell.length_a   1.000
_cell.length_b   1.000
_cell.length_c   1.000
_cell.angle_alpha   90.00
_cell.angle_beta   90.00
_cell.angle_gamma   90.00
#
_symmetry.space_group_name_H-M   'P 1'
#
loop_
_entity.id
_entity.type
_entity.pdbx_description
1 polymer ?
#
loop_
_entity_poly.entity_id
_entity_poly.type
_entity_poly.pdbx_seq_one_letter_code
_entity_poly.pdbx_strand_id
1 'polypeptide(L)'
;IHSAKVKEIKDNPAAYVLLGYNDTTNRSFVEMEATIEVVTDQKVIDWLWETQDKSFFSSKEDPELCVLKVTPQSVKLMNDKSLDTPIKIDL
;
A
#
# COMPACT_ATOMS: atom_id res chain seq x y z
N ILE A 1 -2.28 -7.20 14.61
CA ILE A 1 -3.32 -6.13 14.57
C ILE A 1 -3.14 -5.04 15.65
N HIS A 2 -2.21 -5.20 16.60
CA HIS A 2 -1.98 -4.23 17.68
C HIS A 2 -0.80 -3.26 17.43
N SER A 3 -0.36 -3.08 16.18
CA SER A 3 0.78 -2.21 15.88
C SER A 3 0.42 -0.72 16.02
N ALA A 4 1.43 0.12 16.29
CA ALA A 4 1.25 1.57 16.32
C ALA A 4 0.62 2.11 15.03
N LYS A 5 1.04 1.58 13.87
CA LYS A 5 0.49 1.97 12.57
C LYS A 5 -0.99 1.62 12.43
N VAL A 6 -1.43 0.47 12.93
CA VAL A 6 -2.86 0.10 12.92
C VAL A 6 -3.68 1.05 13.79
N LYS A 7 -3.13 1.50 14.94
CA LYS A 7 -3.79 2.50 15.76
C LYS A 7 -3.93 3.84 15.02
N GLU A 8 -2.85 4.33 14.41
CA GLU A 8 -2.87 5.57 13.61
C GLU A 8 -3.90 5.50 12.47
N ILE A 9 -3.98 4.37 11.76
CA ILE A 9 -4.95 4.16 10.67
C ILE A 9 -6.39 4.20 11.18
N LYS A 10 -6.66 3.60 12.34
CA LYS A 10 -8.01 3.62 12.95
C LYS A 10 -8.41 5.03 13.39
N ASP A 11 -7.45 5.82 13.87
CA ASP A 11 -7.67 7.20 14.29
C ASP A 11 -7.84 8.14 13.07
N ASN A 12 -7.10 7.91 11.99
CA ASN A 12 -7.20 8.65 10.74
C ASN A 12 -6.90 7.76 9.52
N PRO A 13 -7.90 7.42 8.68
CA PRO A 13 -7.70 6.54 7.53
C PRO A 13 -7.09 7.25 6.32
N ALA A 14 -6.81 8.56 6.37
CA ALA A 14 -6.14 9.26 5.28
C ALA A 14 -4.69 8.77 5.16
N ALA A 15 -4.30 8.39 3.95
CA ALA A 15 -2.98 7.87 3.64
C ALA A 15 -2.37 8.59 2.42
N TYR A 16 -1.04 8.69 2.44
CA TYR A 16 -0.25 9.12 1.30
C TYR A 16 0.84 8.08 1.05
N VAL A 17 0.85 7.48 -0.13
CA VAL A 17 1.71 6.35 -0.47
C VAL A 17 2.69 6.76 -1.57
N LEU A 18 3.98 6.48 -1.34
CA LEU A 18 5.04 6.60 -2.34
C LEU A 18 5.42 5.20 -2.83
N LEU A 19 5.38 4.97 -4.14
CA LEU A 19 5.63 3.64 -4.71
C LEU A 19 6.46 3.69 -5.99
N GLY A 20 7.40 2.77 -6.14
CA GLY A 20 8.08 2.48 -7.42
C GLY A 20 9.43 3.16 -7.64
N TYR A 21 9.89 4.02 -6.74
CA TYR A 21 11.20 4.68 -6.87
C TYR A 21 12.36 3.66 -6.80
N ASN A 22 13.26 3.69 -7.78
CA ASN A 22 14.51 2.95 -7.79
C ASN A 22 15.67 3.85 -8.27
N ASP A 23 16.63 4.12 -7.40
CA ASP A 23 17.71 5.06 -7.73
C ASP A 23 18.69 4.54 -8.81
N THR A 24 18.68 3.23 -9.09
CA THR A 24 19.60 2.61 -10.05
C THR A 24 19.01 2.43 -11.44
N THR A 25 17.73 2.04 -11.54
CA THR A 25 17.12 1.65 -12.82
C THR A 25 16.01 2.57 -13.28
N ASN A 26 15.20 3.10 -12.36
CA ASN A 26 14.06 3.94 -12.71
C ASN A 26 13.68 4.88 -11.56
N ARG A 27 13.86 6.19 -11.80
CA ARG A 27 13.53 7.24 -10.83
C ARG A 27 12.08 7.72 -10.94
N SER A 28 11.29 7.21 -11.90
CA SER A 28 9.85 7.44 -11.90
C SER A 28 9.23 6.80 -10.67
N PHE A 29 8.26 7.48 -10.07
CA PHE A 29 7.53 6.95 -8.93
C PHE A 29 6.11 7.51 -8.88
N VAL A 30 5.26 6.86 -8.10
CA VAL A 30 3.88 7.27 -7.89
C VAL A 30 3.73 7.90 -6.51
N GLU A 31 3.10 9.06 -6.49
CA GLU A 31 2.48 9.68 -5.32
C GLU A 31 1.00 9.32 -5.32
N MET A 32 0.47 8.77 -4.24
CA MET A 32 -0.94 8.35 -4.17
C MET A 32 -1.60 8.91 -2.91
N GLU A 33 -2.64 9.71 -3.10
CA GLU A 33 -3.59 10.07 -2.04
C GLU A 33 -4.63 8.94 -1.95
N ALA A 34 -4.86 8.42 -0.75
CA ALA A 34 -5.69 7.24 -0.56
C ALA A 34 -6.38 7.23 0.82
N THR A 35 -7.37 6.36 0.96
CA THR A 35 -7.84 5.89 2.27
C THR A 35 -7.32 4.49 2.53
N ILE A 36 -6.98 4.17 3.78
CA ILE A 36 -6.46 2.87 4.18
C ILE A 36 -7.36 2.20 5.22
N GLU A 37 -7.55 0.89 5.06
CA GLU A 37 -8.41 0.05 5.89
C GLU A 37 -7.60 -1.16 6.42
N VAL A 38 -7.81 -1.51 7.69
CA VAL A 38 -7.25 -2.74 8.28
C VAL A 38 -8.24 -3.87 8.09
N VAL A 39 -7.87 -4.85 7.26
CA VAL A 39 -8.69 -6.01 6.90
C VAL A 39 -8.18 -7.24 7.62
N THR A 40 -9.08 -7.94 8.32
CA THR A 40 -8.82 -9.21 9.00
C THR A 40 -9.67 -10.35 8.44
N ASP A 41 -10.27 -10.16 7.26
CA ASP A 41 -11.04 -11.20 6.58
C ASP A 41 -10.10 -12.31 6.10
N GLN A 42 -10.33 -13.53 6.60
CA GLN A 42 -9.50 -14.69 6.29
C GLN A 42 -9.47 -15.00 4.79
N LYS A 43 -10.53 -14.73 4.02
CA LYS A 43 -10.54 -14.96 2.57
C LYS A 43 -9.56 -14.06 1.83
N VAL A 44 -9.42 -12.81 2.29
CA VAL A 44 -8.46 -11.86 1.72
C VAL A 44 -7.03 -12.26 2.09
N ILE A 45 -6.82 -12.67 3.33
CA ILE A 45 -5.53 -13.18 3.81
C ILE A 45 -5.12 -14.42 3.02
N ASP A 46 -6.01 -15.42 2.89
CA ASP A 46 -5.78 -16.65 2.14
C ASP A 46 -5.40 -16.35 0.69
N TRP A 47 -6.13 -15.44 0.03
CA TRP A 47 -5.84 -15.04 -1.35
C TRP A 47 -4.43 -14.44 -1.50
N LEU A 48 -4.04 -13.51 -0.61
CA LEU A 48 -2.73 -12.89 -0.68
C LEU A 48 -1.61 -13.88 -0.31
N TRP A 49 -1.86 -14.77 0.64
CA TRP A 49 -0.88 -15.75 1.11
C TRP A 49 -0.34 -16.66 -0.01
N GLU A 50 -1.10 -16.87 -1.09
CA GLU A 50 -0.64 -17.64 -2.25
C GLU A 50 0.52 -16.97 -3.01
N THR A 51 0.68 -15.65 -2.91
CA THR A 51 1.60 -14.86 -3.74
C THR A 51 2.62 -14.02 -2.97
N GLN A 52 2.39 -13.77 -1.67
CA GLN A 52 3.25 -12.93 -0.84
C GLN A 52 4.55 -13.62 -0.44
N ASP A 53 5.59 -12.84 -0.15
CA ASP A 53 6.79 -13.33 0.52
C ASP A 53 6.46 -13.73 1.97
N LYS A 54 6.73 -14.99 2.30
CA LYS A 54 6.43 -15.60 3.60
C LYS A 54 7.58 -15.47 4.60
N SER A 55 8.71 -14.88 4.22
CA SER A 55 9.91 -14.78 5.06
C SER A 55 9.68 -14.03 6.38
N PHE A 56 8.65 -13.16 6.42
CA PHE A 56 8.28 -12.38 7.60
C PHE A 56 7.02 -12.90 8.31
N PHE A 57 6.44 -14.02 7.87
CA PHE A 57 5.17 -14.52 8.39
C PHE A 57 5.24 -16.01 8.77
N SER A 58 4.74 -16.35 9.96
CA SER A 58 4.80 -17.71 10.49
C SER A 58 3.63 -18.59 10.05
N SER A 59 2.43 -18.01 9.91
CA SER A 59 1.19 -18.73 9.56
C SER A 59 0.14 -17.74 9.04
N LYS A 60 -0.72 -18.19 8.13
CA LYS A 60 -1.85 -17.40 7.61
C LYS A 60 -3.06 -17.38 8.55
N GLU A 61 -3.06 -18.27 9.55
CA GLU A 61 -4.04 -18.37 10.62
C GLU A 61 -3.62 -17.57 11.86
N ASP A 62 -2.50 -16.83 11.80
CA ASP A 62 -2.06 -15.98 12.90
C ASP A 62 -3.12 -14.90 13.19
N PRO A 63 -3.70 -14.86 14.41
CA PRO A 63 -4.71 -13.87 14.78
C PRO A 63 -4.19 -12.43 14.78
N GLU A 64 -2.87 -12.22 14.78
CA GLU A 64 -2.26 -10.91 14.66
C GLU A 64 -2.00 -10.48 13.21
N LEU A 65 -2.16 -11.37 12.23
CA LEU A 65 -2.01 -11.06 10.82
C LEU A 65 -3.19 -10.23 10.31
N CYS A 66 -2.89 -9.19 9.55
CA CYS A 66 -3.89 -8.37 8.87
C CYS A 66 -3.36 -7.83 7.56
N VAL A 67 -4.29 -7.45 6.69
CA VAL A 67 -4.01 -6.83 5.40
C VAL A 67 -4.33 -5.35 5.50
N LEU A 68 -3.43 -4.51 4.97
CA LEU A 68 -3.71 -3.09 4.79
C LEU A 68 -4.25 -2.87 3.38
N LYS A 69 -5.55 -2.62 3.27
CA LYS A 69 -6.20 -2.32 2.00
C LYS A 69 -6.12 -0.82 1.75
N VAL A 70 -5.42 -0.45 0.68
CA VAL A 70 -5.28 0.95 0.24
C VAL A 70 -6.25 1.19 -0.91
N THR A 71 -7.13 2.16 -0.76
CA THR A 71 -8.08 2.59 -1.80
C THR A 71 -7.64 3.95 -2.34
N PRO A 72 -7.11 4.02 -3.56
CA PRO A 72 -6.63 5.28 -4.14
C PRO A 72 -7.78 6.27 -4.38
N GLN A 73 -7.53 7.56 -4.14
CA GLN A 73 -8.40 8.68 -4.50
C GLN A 73 -7.79 9.50 -5.63
N SER A 74 -6.47 9.65 -5.61
CA SER A 74 -5.73 10.21 -6.73
C SER A 74 -4.33 9.61 -6.81
N VAL A 75 -3.78 9.59 -8.02
CA VAL A 75 -2.49 9.01 -8.35
C VAL A 75 -1.73 9.99 -9.22
N LYS A 76 -0.50 10.30 -8.84
CA LYS A 76 0.37 11.23 -9.55
C LYS A 76 1.68 10.55 -9.93
N LEU A 77 1.97 10.53 -11.22
CA LEU A 77 3.21 10.01 -11.77
C LEU A 77 4.28 11.10 -11.76
N MET A 78 5.37 10.83 -11.05
CA MET A 78 6.50 11.72 -10.85
C MET A 78 7.71 11.24 -11.64
N ASN A 79 8.51 12.19 -12.12
CA ASN A 79 9.85 11.97 -12.69
C ASN A 79 9.93 11.01 -13.90
N ASP A 80 8.84 10.85 -14.64
CA ASP A 80 8.88 10.11 -15.89
C ASP A 80 9.61 10.89 -16.97
N LYS A 81 10.58 10.25 -17.63
CA LYS A 81 11.43 10.89 -18.65
C LYS A 81 10.66 11.32 -19.90
N SER A 82 9.47 10.75 -20.13
CA SER A 82 8.61 11.12 -21.26
C SER A 82 7.69 12.31 -20.95
N LEU A 83 7.69 12.81 -19.70
CA LEU A 83 6.81 13.86 -19.24
C LEU A 83 7.61 15.10 -18.81
N ASP A 84 7.21 16.28 -19.29
CA ASP A 84 7.81 17.55 -18.86
C ASP A 84 7.42 17.94 -17.43
N THR A 85 6.24 17.51 -17.00
CA THR A 85 5.71 17.74 -15.64
C THR A 85 4.97 16.50 -15.13
N PRO A 86 4.87 16.31 -13.80
CA PRO A 86 4.04 15.25 -13.25
C PRO A 86 2.60 15.27 -13.76
N ILE A 87 2.04 14.09 -14.00
CA ILE A 87 0.63 13.92 -14.37
C ILE A 87 -0.13 13.37 -13.16
N LYS A 88 -1.29 13.97 -12.85
CA LYS A 88 -2.22 13.51 -11.82
C LYS A 88 -3.49 12.95 -12.48
N ILE A 89 -3.99 11.85 -11.92
CA ILE A 89 -5.24 11.19 -12.28
C ILE A 89 -6.08 11.08 -10.99
N ASP A 90 -7.31 11.58 -11.03
CA ASP A 90 -8.30 11.40 -9.96
C ASP A 90 -9.18 10.17 -10.28
N LEU A 91 -9.62 9.45 -9.25
CA LEU A 91 -10.29 8.14 -9.36
C LEU A 91 -11.70 8.11 -8.77
#